data_AF-A0A3S1YAL1-F1
#
_entry.id   AF-A0A3S1YAL1-F1
#
_cell.length_a   1.000
_cell.length_b   1.000
_cell.length_c   1.000
_cell.angle_alpha   90.00
_cell.angle_beta   90.00
_cell.angle_gamma   90.00
#
_symmetry.space_group_name_H-M   'P 1'
#
loop_
_entity.id
_entity.type
_entity.pdbx_description
1 polymer ?
#
loop_
_entity_poly.entity_id
_entity_poly.type
_entity_poly.pdbx_seq_one_letter_code
_entity_poly.pdbx_strand_id
1 'polypeptide(L)'
;MTLAEDTGPERGGDDLLAAEYVLGVLDADERQIVSRRIDADTAFARLVEDWEVSLSPLAAAYREVEPPVSVKTAVDRRLFATA
;
A
#
# COMPACT_ATOMS: atom_id res chain seq x y z
N MET A 1 25.54 -2.65 10.68
CA MET A 1 24.59 -1.89 9.85
C MET A 1 25.00 -2.11 8.41
N THR A 2 24.46 -3.14 7.77
CA THR A 2 24.77 -3.41 6.37
C THR A 2 23.71 -2.65 5.57
N LEU A 3 24.11 -1.50 5.02
CA LEU A 3 23.40 -0.85 3.93
C LEU A 3 23.15 -1.91 2.88
N ALA A 4 21.90 -2.07 2.44
CA ALA A 4 21.52 -3.03 1.43
C ALA A 4 22.35 -2.80 0.15
N GLU A 5 23.41 -3.58 0.00
CA GLU A 5 24.18 -3.69 -1.23
C GLU A 5 23.48 -4.74 -2.11
N ASP A 6 22.55 -4.32 -2.96
CA ASP A 6 22.30 -4.99 -4.24
C ASP A 6 21.64 -4.03 -5.25
N THR A 7 22.43 -3.07 -5.73
CA THR A 7 22.05 -2.23 -6.89
C THR A 7 22.37 -2.99 -8.18
N GLY A 8 21.50 -3.93 -8.56
CA GLY A 8 21.45 -4.50 -9.92
C GLY A 8 20.44 -3.75 -10.80
N PRO A 9 20.66 -3.59 -12.12
CA PRO A 9 19.91 -2.62 -12.94
C PRO A 9 18.43 -2.93 -13.18
N GLU A 10 17.87 -4.07 -12.74
CA GLU A 10 16.44 -4.39 -12.96
C GLU A 10 15.72 -5.02 -11.75
N ARG A 11 16.39 -5.25 -10.62
CA ARG A 11 15.73 -5.81 -9.40
C ARG A 11 15.48 -4.80 -8.28
N GLY A 12 16.21 -3.69 -8.26
CA GLY A 12 15.97 -2.62 -7.29
C GLY A 12 14.77 -1.71 -7.62
N GLY A 13 14.32 -1.70 -8.88
CA GLY A 13 13.23 -0.83 -9.32
C GLY A 13 11.87 -1.29 -8.82
N ASP A 14 11.55 -2.57 -8.97
CA ASP A 14 10.26 -3.12 -8.56
C ASP A 14 10.11 -3.19 -7.04
N ASP A 15 11.19 -3.54 -6.33
CA ASP A 15 11.19 -3.54 -4.87
C ASP A 15 10.99 -2.13 -4.30
N LEU A 16 11.71 -1.14 -4.83
CA LEU A 16 11.54 0.27 -4.44
C LEU A 16 10.15 0.80 -4.80
N LEU A 17 9.65 0.50 -6.00
CA LEU A 17 8.33 0.94 -6.46
C LEU A 17 7.21 0.32 -5.59
N ALA A 18 7.36 -0.93 -5.17
CA ALA A 18 6.45 -1.57 -4.22
C ALA A 18 6.47 -0.84 -2.87
N ALA A 19 7.66 -0.51 -2.35
CA ALA A 19 7.80 0.26 -1.11
C ALA A 19 7.15 1.65 -1.21
N GLU A 20 7.37 2.36 -2.32
CA GLU A 20 6.79 3.68 -2.59
C GLU A 20 5.26 3.64 -2.68
N TYR A 21 4.72 2.58 -3.30
CA TYR A 21 3.28 2.33 -3.34
C TYR A 21 2.68 2.13 -1.95
N VAL A 22 3.30 1.28 -1.12
CA VAL A 22 2.82 0.98 0.25
C VAL A 22 2.92 2.21 1.16
N LEU A 23 4.01 2.98 1.05
CA LEU A 23 4.18 4.23 1.79
C LEU A 23 3.25 5.35 1.29
N GLY A 24 2.63 5.19 0.12
CA GLY A 24 1.70 6.15 -0.46
C GLY A 24 2.37 7.44 -0.93
N VAL A 25 3.64 7.37 -1.36
CA VAL A 25 4.43 8.54 -1.81
C VAL A 25 4.34 8.79 -3.32
N LEU A 26 3.75 7.85 -4.07
CA LEU A 26 3.46 7.99 -5.49
C LEU A 26 2.38 9.04 -5.74
N ASP A 27 2.44 9.72 -6.88
CA ASP A 27 1.34 10.57 -7.32
C ASP A 27 0.09 9.76 -7.70
N ALA A 28 -1.02 10.45 -7.96
CA ALA A 28 -2.31 9.78 -8.21
C ALA A 28 -2.30 8.91 -9.47
N ASP A 29 -1.61 9.33 -10.52
CA ASP A 29 -1.58 8.65 -11.82
C ASP A 29 -0.65 7.42 -11.74
N GLU A 30 0.53 7.61 -11.16
CA GLU A 30 1.50 6.53 -10.87
C GLU A 30 0.88 5.47 -9.97
N ARG A 31 0.22 5.89 -8.88
CA ARG A 31 -0.46 4.96 -7.96
C ARG A 31 -1.54 4.15 -8.68
N GLN A 32 -2.25 4.75 -9.64
CA GLN A 32 -3.26 4.03 -10.42
C GLN A 32 -2.62 3.01 -11.36
N ILE A 33 -1.50 3.34 -12.00
CA ILE A 33 -0.75 2.43 -12.87
C ILE A 33 -0.24 1.24 -12.05
N VAL A 34 0.39 1.50 -10.91
CA VAL A 34 0.90 0.46 -10.01
C VAL A 34 -0.23 -0.41 -9.47
N SER A 35 -1.38 0.18 -9.09
CA SER A 35 -2.55 -0.60 -8.66
C SER A 35 -3.02 -1.60 -9.72
N ARG A 36 -3.08 -1.19 -11.00
CA ARG A 36 -3.43 -2.12 -12.09
C ARG A 36 -2.39 -3.20 -12.30
N ARG A 37 -1.11 -2.89 -12.06
CA ARG A 37 -0.02 -3.86 -12.13
C ARG A 37 -0.12 -4.90 -11.02
N ILE A 38 -0.44 -4.49 -9.79
CA ILE A 38 -0.67 -5.41 -8.66
C ILE A 38 -1.75 -6.44 -9.01
N ASP A 39 -2.83 -6.01 -9.67
CA ASP A 39 -3.91 -6.91 -10.10
C ASP A 39 -3.47 -7.92 -11.19
N ALA A 40 -2.49 -7.55 -12.02
CA ALA A 40 -2.08 -8.31 -13.20
C ALA A 40 -0.81 -9.17 -13.00
N ASP A 41 0.07 -8.79 -12.06
CA ASP A 41 1.38 -9.40 -11.84
C ASP A 41 1.51 -9.92 -10.41
N THR A 42 1.37 -11.23 -10.26
CA THR A 42 1.45 -11.91 -8.96
C THR A 42 2.83 -11.79 -8.30
N ALA A 43 3.92 -11.67 -9.07
CA ALA A 43 5.25 -11.53 -8.48
C ALA A 43 5.42 -10.15 -7.86
N PHE A 44 4.96 -9.11 -8.57
CA PHE A 44 4.95 -7.74 -8.04
C PHE A 44 3.99 -7.59 -6.86
N ALA A 45 2.82 -8.22 -6.89
CA ALA A 45 1.87 -8.21 -5.78
C ALA A 45 2.47 -8.78 -4.47
N ARG A 46 3.33 -9.80 -4.56
CA ARG A 46 4.05 -10.34 -3.39
C ARG A 46 5.04 -9.34 -2.80
N LEU A 47 5.74 -8.57 -3.62
CA LEU A 47 6.63 -7.52 -3.13
C LEU A 47 5.83 -6.47 -2.32
N VAL A 48 4.66 -6.08 -2.83
CA VAL A 48 3.76 -5.16 -2.12
C VAL A 48 3.28 -5.76 -0.79
N GLU A 49 2.85 -7.02 -0.78
CA GLU A 49 2.44 -7.72 0.44
C GLU A 49 3.56 -7.80 1.49
N ASP A 50 4.79 -8.13 1.06
CA ASP A 50 5.97 -8.18 1.93
C ASP A 50 6.25 -6.82 2.58
N TRP A 51 6.14 -5.73 1.81
CA TRP A 51 6.27 -4.37 2.33
C TRP A 51 5.12 -3.97 3.26
N GLU A 52 3.87 -4.33 2.95
CA GLU A 52 2.71 -4.10 3.83
C GLU A 52 2.89 -4.79 5.19
N VAL A 53 3.31 -6.06 5.19
CA VAL A 53 3.58 -6.82 6.43
C VAL A 53 4.73 -6.20 7.22
N SER A 54 5.81 -5.82 6.55
CA SER A 54 6.98 -5.19 7.18
C SER A 54 6.64 -3.85 7.84
N LEU A 55 5.78 -3.05 7.21
CA LEU A 55 5.44 -1.70 7.67
C LEU A 55 4.23 -1.66 8.63
N SER A 56 3.37 -2.69 8.62
CA SER A 56 2.18 -2.78 9.50
C SER A 56 2.47 -2.51 10.98
N PRO A 57 3.56 -3.02 11.61
CA PRO A 57 3.87 -2.74 13.01
C PRO A 57 4.07 -1.25 13.34
N LEU A 58 4.42 -0.40 12.37
CA LEU A 58 4.58 1.04 12.60
C LEU A 58 3.27 1.70 13.07
N ALA A 59 2.11 1.14 12.67
CA ALA A 59 0.81 1.63 13.10
C ALA A 59 0.60 1.50 14.63
N ALA A 60 1.26 0.54 15.28
CA ALA A 60 1.15 0.31 16.72
C ALA A 60 1.71 1.46 17.58
N ALA A 61 2.51 2.35 16.98
CA ALA A 61 3.01 3.55 17.66
C ALA A 61 1.91 4.62 17.88
N TYR A 62 0.78 4.50 17.19
CA TYR A 62 -0.33 5.45 17.26
C TYR A 62 -1.46 4.91 18.14
N ARG A 63 -2.05 5.79 18.94
CA ARG A 63 -3.24 5.44 19.72
C ARG A 63 -4.45 5.34 18.80
N GLU A 64 -5.26 4.30 19.00
CA GLU A 64 -6.57 4.18 18.36
C GLU A 64 -7.49 5.34 18.74
N VAL A 65 -8.19 5.90 17.75
CA VAL A 65 -9.15 6.99 17.93
C VAL A 65 -10.49 6.52 17.39
N GLU A 66 -11.49 6.48 18.25
CA GLU A 66 -12.85 6.11 17.87
C GLU A 66 -13.42 7.15 16.87
N PRO A 67 -13.78 6.76 15.64
CA PRO A 67 -14.41 7.66 14.70
C PRO A 67 -15.87 7.96 15.12
N PRO A 68 -16.48 9.08 14.68
CA PRO A 68 -17.90 9.32 14.89
C PRO A 68 -18.75 8.17 14.32
N VAL A 69 -19.76 7.72 15.08
CA VAL A 69 -20.63 6.59 14.70
C VAL A 69 -21.30 6.77 13.32
N SER A 70 -21.51 8.01 12.89
CA SER A 70 -22.08 8.34 11.58
C SER A 70 -21.18 7.97 10.40
N VAL A 71 -19.86 7.86 10.62
CA VAL A 71 -18.89 7.54 9.56
C VAL A 71 -19.16 6.16 8.99
N LYS A 72 -19.36 5.15 9.83
CA LYS A 72 -19.64 3.78 9.36
C LYS A 72 -20.93 3.74 8.54
N THR A 73 -22.01 4.36 9.03
CA THR A 73 -23.27 4.47 8.30
C THR A 73 -23.10 5.18 6.94
N ALA A 74 -22.31 6.24 6.88
CA ALA A 74 -22.04 6.96 5.64
C ALA A 74 -21.23 6.13 4.63
N VAL A 75 -20.22 5.39 5.10
CA VAL A 75 -19.43 4.45 4.28
C VAL A 75 -20.32 3.35 3.72
N ASP A 76 -21.13 2.71 4.56
CA ASP A 76 -22.01 1.63 4.15
C ASP A 76 -23.04 2.11 3.11
N ARG A 77 -23.59 3.30 3.31
CA ARG A 77 -24.52 3.89 2.36
C ARG A 77 -23.85 4.18 1.01
N ARG A 78 -22.61 4.67 1.01
CA ARG A 78 -21.87 4.97 -0.23
C ARG A 78 -21.52 3.71 -1.02
N LEU A 79 -21.09 2.65 -0.33
CA LEU A 79 -20.61 1.44 -0.97
C LEU A 79 -21.74 0.47 -1.34
N PHE A 80 -22.84 0.46 -0.59
CA PHE A 80 -23.86 -0.58 -0.68
C PHE A 80 -25.30 -0.10 -0.86
N ALA A 81 -25.61 1.21 -0.81
CA ALA A 81 -27.00 1.68 -0.93
C ALA A 81 -27.50 1.89 -2.36
N THR A 82 -26.87 1.28 -3.37
CA THR A 82 -27.41 1.37 -4.73
C THR A 82 -28.63 0.46 -4.89
N ALA A 83 -29.79 1.13 -5.02
CA ALA A 83 -31.13 0.74 -5.53
C ALA A 83 -31.54 -0.75 -5.53
#